data_AF-A0A2G2N3G4-F1
#
_entry.id   AF-A0A2G2N3G4-F1
#
_cell.length_a   1.000
_cell.length_b   1.000
_cell.length_c   1.000
_cell.angle_alpha   90.00
_cell.angle_beta   90.00
_cell.angle_gamma   90.00
#
_symmetry.space_group_name_H-M   'P 1'
#
loop_
_entity.id
_entity.type
_entity.pdbx_description
1 polymer ?
#
loop_
_entity_poly.entity_id
_entity_poly.type
_entity_poly.pdbx_seq_one_letter_code
_entity_poly.pdbx_strand_id
1 'polypeptide(L)'
;MLTESSLSETKITQLSTLLQGLDKHIPQEEARQLSQDIFHKTQLLTKEFKLTSPPQYHNFLVNVGLREKGLCYHWSDALYLYLSHEKYVSFEFHLMGANIGEYLYEHNVLVVVAKGARVEGGIIIDPWRDSGELYFSKVREDRKYQWKHRANRGCLRY
;
A
#
# COMPACT_ATOMS: atom_id res chain seq x y z
N MET A 1 19.45 -3.81 -21.05
CA MET A 1 18.60 -4.58 -20.11
C MET A 1 18.70 -3.91 -18.77
N LEU A 2 17.60 -3.41 -18.20
CA LEU A 2 17.59 -2.83 -16.86
C LEU A 2 17.70 -3.99 -15.85
N THR A 3 18.57 -3.85 -14.84
CA THR A 3 18.69 -4.84 -13.75
C THR A 3 17.55 -4.65 -12.74
N GLU A 4 17.17 -5.69 -11.99
CA GLU A 4 16.11 -5.61 -10.96
C GLU A 4 16.37 -4.49 -9.93
N SER A 5 17.64 -4.26 -9.59
CA SER A 5 18.05 -3.15 -8.71
C SER A 5 17.77 -1.79 -9.33
N SER A 6 18.02 -1.60 -10.64
CA SER A 6 17.76 -0.33 -11.34
C SER A 6 16.26 -0.06 -11.54
N LEU A 7 15.44 -1.11 -11.72
CA LEU A 7 13.99 -0.99 -11.79
C LEU A 7 13.39 -0.59 -10.43
N SER A 8 13.87 -1.18 -9.34
CA SER A 8 13.44 -0.78 -7.99
C SER A 8 13.78 0.68 -7.69
N GLU A 9 14.98 1.14 -8.02
CA GLU A 9 15.39 2.53 -7.79
C GLU A 9 14.54 3.52 -8.59
N THR A 10 14.21 3.16 -9.83
CA THR A 10 13.33 3.97 -10.69
C THR A 10 11.95 4.11 -10.06
N LYS A 11 11.36 3.01 -9.57
CA LYS A 11 10.04 3.04 -8.94
C LYS A 11 10.02 3.76 -7.59
N ILE A 12 11.08 3.62 -6.79
CA ILE A 12 11.25 4.40 -5.56
C ILE A 12 11.26 5.90 -5.87
N THR A 13 12.01 6.32 -6.90
CA THR A 13 12.06 7.71 -7.35
C THR A 13 10.69 8.22 -7.83
N GLN A 14 9.94 7.38 -8.56
CA GLN A 14 8.59 7.71 -9.02
C GLN A 14 7.63 7.92 -7.84
N LEU A 15 7.61 7.00 -6.88
CA LEU A 15 6.78 7.13 -5.69
C LEU A 15 7.17 8.36 -4.86
N SER A 16 8.48 8.60 -4.69
CA SER A 16 8.99 9.77 -3.97
C SER A 16 8.53 11.08 -4.60
N THR A 17 8.52 11.15 -5.94
CA THR A 17 8.05 12.33 -6.67
C THR A 17 6.55 12.55 -6.47
N LEU A 18 5.75 11.49 -6.49
CA LEU A 18 4.31 11.58 -6.22
C LEU A 18 4.01 12.03 -4.79
N LEU A 19 4.73 11.47 -3.81
CA LEU A 19 4.57 11.82 -2.40
C LEU A 19 4.98 13.27 -2.14
N GLN A 20 6.10 13.72 -2.69
CA GLN A 20 6.51 15.13 -2.61
C GLN A 20 5.48 16.06 -3.28
N GLY A 21 4.84 15.60 -4.35
CA GLY A 21 3.78 16.34 -5.06
C GLY A 21 2.47 16.48 -4.29
N LEU A 22 2.30 15.83 -3.13
CA LEU A 22 1.09 15.97 -2.31
C LEU A 22 0.99 17.35 -1.65
N ASP A 23 2.12 17.92 -1.21
CA ASP A 23 2.21 19.27 -0.64
C ASP A 23 3.62 19.83 -0.88
N LYS A 24 3.70 21.10 -1.30
CA LYS A 24 4.96 21.78 -1.62
C LYS A 24 5.95 21.88 -0.45
N HIS A 25 5.50 21.71 0.79
CA HIS A 25 6.35 21.77 1.99
C HIS A 25 6.92 20.41 2.40
N ILE A 26 6.51 19.31 1.74
CA ILE A 26 7.07 17.99 2.01
C ILE A 26 8.56 17.97 1.64
N PRO A 27 9.46 17.69 2.58
CA PRO A 27 10.89 17.57 2.28
C PRO A 27 11.13 16.42 1.30
N GLN A 28 11.94 16.65 0.26
CA GLN A 28 12.31 15.63 -0.71
C GLN A 28 12.88 14.38 -0.03
N GLU A 29 13.72 14.57 0.99
CA GLU A 29 14.36 13.48 1.71
C GLU A 29 13.35 12.64 2.50
N GLU A 30 12.34 13.26 3.10
CA GLU A 30 11.29 12.52 3.83
C GLU A 30 10.41 11.70 2.87
N ALA A 31 10.06 12.26 1.71
CA ALA A 31 9.32 11.54 0.66
C ALA A 31 10.14 10.36 0.09
N ARG A 32 11.46 10.55 -0.06
CA ARG A 32 12.39 9.51 -0.53
C ARG A 32 12.51 8.40 0.50
N GLN A 33 12.70 8.75 1.77
CA GLN A 33 12.78 7.80 2.88
C GLN A 33 11.49 6.97 2.98
N LEU A 34 10.33 7.63 3.00
CA LEU A 34 9.03 6.93 3.02
C LEU A 34 8.87 5.96 1.85
N SER A 35 9.29 6.36 0.64
CA SER A 35 9.24 5.48 -0.53
C SER A 35 10.11 4.24 -0.33
N GLN A 36 11.34 4.41 0.16
CA GLN A 36 12.24 3.30 0.45
C GLN A 36 11.66 2.36 1.51
N ASP A 37 11.05 2.91 2.57
CA ASP A 37 10.45 2.13 3.64
C ASP A 37 9.23 1.33 3.17
N ILE A 38 8.39 1.90 2.30
CA ILE A 38 7.26 1.18 1.67
C ILE A 38 7.78 0.02 0.81
N PHE A 39 8.78 0.25 -0.04
CA PHE A 39 9.35 -0.80 -0.89
C PHE A 39 10.03 -1.89 -0.06
N HIS A 40 10.81 -1.50 0.95
CA HIS A 40 11.49 -2.42 1.86
C HIS A 40 10.48 -3.30 2.60
N LYS A 41 9.47 -2.69 3.23
CA LYS A 41 8.45 -3.43 3.97
C LYS A 41 7.64 -4.34 3.04
N THR A 42 7.32 -3.88 1.83
CA THR A 42 6.65 -4.71 0.81
C THR A 42 7.47 -5.96 0.50
N GLN A 43 8.78 -5.83 0.27
CA GLN A 43 9.66 -6.97 0.02
C GLN A 43 9.73 -7.96 1.20
N LEU A 44 9.74 -7.45 2.44
CA LEU A 44 9.68 -8.29 3.64
C LEU A 44 8.36 -9.07 3.71
N LEU A 45 7.22 -8.39 3.49
CA LEU A 45 5.90 -8.99 3.53
C LEU A 45 5.69 -10.03 2.41
N THR A 46 6.22 -9.79 1.21
CA THR A 46 6.19 -10.79 0.11
C THR A 46 6.83 -12.12 0.53
N LYS A 47 7.94 -12.05 1.26
CA LYS A 47 8.63 -13.24 1.80
C LYS A 47 7.84 -13.85 2.96
N GLU A 48 7.39 -13.03 3.91
CA GLU A 48 6.62 -13.45 5.09
C GLU A 48 5.34 -14.19 4.69
N PHE A 49 4.59 -13.66 3.73
CA PHE A 49 3.31 -14.21 3.28
C PHE A 49 3.47 -15.41 2.35
N LYS A 50 4.72 -15.79 1.98
CA LYS A 50 5.00 -16.87 1.02
C LYS A 50 4.14 -16.71 -0.24
N LEU A 51 4.18 -15.49 -0.77
CA LEU A 51 3.24 -15.02 -1.77
C LEU A 51 3.26 -15.91 -3.02
N THR A 52 2.09 -16.05 -3.64
CA THR A 52 1.91 -16.86 -4.84
C THR A 52 1.13 -16.03 -5.85
N SER A 53 1.57 -16.00 -7.10
CA SER A 53 0.83 -15.33 -8.17
C SER A 53 -0.13 -16.33 -8.84
N PRO A 54 -1.32 -15.90 -9.32
CA PRO A 54 -1.93 -14.57 -9.23
C PRO A 54 -2.57 -14.31 -7.84
N PRO A 55 -2.93 -13.05 -7.50
CA PRO A 55 -3.36 -12.72 -6.14
C PRO A 55 -4.69 -13.40 -5.76
N GLN A 56 -5.58 -13.67 -6.72
CA GLN A 56 -6.81 -14.43 -6.48
C GLN A 56 -6.51 -15.89 -6.10
N TYR A 57 -5.49 -16.49 -6.71
CA TYR A 57 -5.07 -17.86 -6.37
C TYR A 57 -4.45 -17.88 -4.97
N HIS A 58 -3.66 -16.86 -4.61
CA HIS A 58 -3.18 -16.72 -3.25
C HIS A 58 -4.32 -16.59 -2.23
N ASN A 59 -5.34 -15.79 -2.54
CA ASN A 59 -6.51 -15.66 -1.67
C ASN A 59 -7.22 -17.01 -1.48
N PHE A 60 -7.36 -17.81 -2.55
CA PHE A 60 -7.88 -19.17 -2.45
C PHE A 60 -7.05 -20.01 -1.49
N LEU A 61 -5.72 -20.02 -1.63
CA LEU A 61 -4.82 -20.77 -0.77
C LEU A 61 -4.93 -20.37 0.71
N VAL A 62 -5.12 -19.07 1.01
CA VAL A 62 -5.36 -18.61 2.38
C VAL A 62 -6.71 -19.11 2.90
N ASN A 63 -7.78 -18.98 2.11
CA ASN A 63 -9.13 -19.37 2.52
C ASN A 63 -9.27 -20.87 2.78
N VAL A 64 -8.50 -21.72 2.09
CA VAL A 64 -8.46 -23.17 2.34
C VAL A 64 -7.40 -23.61 3.35
N GLY A 65 -6.67 -22.67 3.96
CA GLY A 65 -5.69 -22.94 5.02
C GLY A 65 -4.32 -23.43 4.55
N LEU A 66 -3.99 -23.32 3.26
CA LEU A 66 -2.67 -23.66 2.70
C LEU A 66 -1.66 -22.49 2.78
N ARG A 67 -2.15 -21.29 3.09
CA ARG A 67 -1.37 -20.09 3.42
C ARG A 67 -2.01 -19.43 4.64
N GLU A 68 -1.18 -18.79 5.45
CA GLU A 68 -1.65 -18.15 6.69
C GLU A 68 -2.13 -16.72 6.46
N LYS A 69 -1.42 -15.96 5.60
CA LYS A 69 -1.61 -14.52 5.38
C LYS A 69 -1.44 -14.19 3.90
N GLY A 70 -1.71 -12.93 3.55
CA GLY A 70 -1.48 -12.36 2.20
C GLY A 70 -2.74 -11.94 1.44
N LEU A 71 -3.92 -12.04 2.06
CA LEU A 71 -5.13 -11.32 1.62
C LEU A 71 -4.89 -9.80 1.59
N CYS A 72 -5.66 -9.07 0.77
CA CYS A 72 -5.51 -7.62 0.58
C CYS A 72 -5.43 -6.83 1.90
N TYR A 73 -6.27 -7.17 2.88
CA TYR A 73 -6.28 -6.49 4.16
C TYR A 73 -5.04 -6.77 5.01
N HIS A 74 -4.39 -7.95 4.87
CA HIS A 74 -3.14 -8.22 5.56
C HIS A 74 -2.05 -7.27 5.08
N TRP A 75 -2.01 -6.94 3.79
CA TRP A 75 -1.07 -5.96 3.24
C TRP A 75 -1.34 -4.55 3.75
N SER A 76 -2.60 -4.09 3.64
CA SER A 76 -2.97 -2.73 4.03
C SER A 76 -2.68 -2.48 5.52
N ASP A 77 -3.05 -3.44 6.38
CA ASP A 77 -2.92 -3.31 7.82
C ASP A 77 -1.46 -3.42 8.23
N ALA A 78 -0.69 -4.27 7.54
CA ALA A 78 0.71 -4.44 7.80
C ALA A 78 1.54 -3.19 7.55
N LEU A 79 1.31 -2.57 6.39
CA LEU A 79 1.95 -1.32 6.03
C LEU A 79 1.46 -0.17 6.90
N TYR A 80 0.15 -0.10 7.18
CA TYR A 80 -0.40 0.93 8.06
C TYR A 80 0.25 0.88 9.44
N LEU A 81 0.33 -0.29 10.07
CA LEU A 81 0.92 -0.44 11.40
C LEU A 81 2.40 -0.09 11.38
N TYR A 82 3.16 -0.61 10.40
CA TYR A 82 4.58 -0.29 10.25
C TYR A 82 4.82 1.22 10.13
N LEU A 83 4.15 1.89 9.20
CA LEU A 83 4.39 3.30 8.90
C LEU A 83 3.79 4.25 9.94
N SER A 84 2.71 3.86 10.63
CA SER A 84 2.14 4.67 11.72
C SER A 84 3.00 4.62 12.98
N HIS A 85 3.86 3.61 13.13
CA HIS A 85 4.88 3.57 14.18
C HIS A 85 6.08 4.46 13.87
N GLU A 86 6.38 4.67 12.58
CA GLU A 86 7.43 5.58 12.13
C GLU A 86 7.03 7.05 12.32
N LYS A 87 8.00 7.91 12.62
CA LYS A 87 7.77 9.33 12.95
C LYS A 87 7.85 10.24 11.72
N TYR A 88 6.99 10.00 10.72
CA TYR A 88 6.85 10.93 9.60
C TYR A 88 6.05 12.16 10.04
N VAL A 89 6.61 13.35 9.83
CA VAL A 89 6.02 14.62 10.25
C VAL A 89 5.10 15.20 9.19
N SER A 90 5.36 14.89 7.92
CA SER A 90 4.64 15.46 6.78
C SER A 90 3.50 14.59 6.25
N PHE A 91 3.37 13.35 6.73
CA PHE A 91 2.45 12.36 6.19
C PHE A 91 1.45 11.84 7.23
N GLU A 92 0.29 11.42 6.74
CA GLU A 92 -0.67 10.60 7.48
C GLU A 92 -1.04 9.36 6.67
N PHE A 93 -1.40 8.29 7.38
CA PHE A 93 -1.73 7.00 6.82
C PHE A 93 -3.19 6.68 7.09
N HIS A 94 -3.89 6.21 6.07
CA HIS A 94 -5.33 5.92 6.12
C HIS A 94 -5.63 4.61 5.41
N LEU A 95 -6.69 3.91 5.83
CA LEU A 95 -7.16 2.70 5.16
C LEU A 95 -8.34 3.05 4.23
N MET A 96 -8.31 2.54 3.01
CA MET A 96 -9.45 2.61 2.09
C MET A 96 -9.89 1.22 1.67
N GLY A 97 -11.16 1.10 1.31
CA GLY A 97 -11.75 -0.14 0.81
C GLY A 97 -12.61 0.10 -0.43
N ALA A 98 -12.68 -0.90 -1.30
CA ALA A 98 -13.62 -0.99 -2.41
C ALA A 98 -14.47 -2.25 -2.28
N ASN A 99 -15.68 -2.24 -2.84
CA ASN A 99 -16.65 -3.34 -2.75
C ASN A 99 -16.86 -3.83 -1.31
N ILE A 100 -16.95 -2.88 -0.37
CA ILE A 100 -17.00 -3.16 1.07
C ILE A 100 -18.23 -4.01 1.39
N GLY A 101 -18.02 -5.15 2.04
CA GLY A 101 -19.06 -6.13 2.38
C GLY A 101 -19.23 -7.25 1.35
N GLU A 102 -18.60 -7.16 0.17
CA GLU A 102 -18.59 -8.24 -0.81
C GLU A 102 -17.46 -9.22 -0.54
N TYR A 103 -17.76 -10.35 0.11
CA TYR A 103 -16.74 -11.28 0.64
C TYR A 103 -15.62 -11.66 -0.36
N LEU A 104 -15.95 -11.86 -1.64
CA LEU A 104 -14.97 -12.28 -2.66
C LEU A 104 -14.29 -11.12 -3.40
N TYR A 105 -14.85 -9.90 -3.34
CA TYR A 105 -14.44 -8.77 -4.17
C TYR A 105 -14.00 -7.55 -3.36
N GLU A 106 -14.18 -7.58 -2.04
CA GLU A 106 -13.70 -6.53 -1.16
C GLU A 106 -12.18 -6.41 -1.30
N HIS A 107 -11.73 -5.19 -1.58
CA HIS A 107 -10.32 -4.87 -1.70
C HIS A 107 -9.94 -3.76 -0.73
N ASN A 108 -8.84 -3.92 -0.02
CA ASN A 108 -8.36 -3.00 1.01
C ASN A 108 -6.95 -2.53 0.66
N VAL A 109 -6.71 -1.23 0.85
CA VAL A 109 -5.42 -0.58 0.54
C VAL A 109 -5.03 0.41 1.61
N LEU A 110 -3.73 0.66 1.70
CA LEU A 110 -3.20 1.81 2.41
C LEU A 110 -3.23 3.03 1.49
N VAL A 111 -3.54 4.20 2.06
CA VAL A 111 -3.41 5.49 1.40
C VAL A 111 -2.52 6.41 2.24
N VAL A 112 -1.56 7.03 1.57
CA VAL A 112 -0.67 8.04 2.15
C VAL A 112 -1.15 9.42 1.71
N VAL A 113 -1.32 10.34 2.67
CA VAL A 113 -1.71 11.73 2.39
C VAL A 113 -0.73 12.70 3.04
N ALA A 114 -0.67 13.93 2.54
CA ALA A 114 -0.04 15.01 3.27
C ALA A 114 -0.80 15.27 4.59
N LYS A 115 -0.08 15.64 5.64
CA LYS A 115 -0.66 15.88 6.95
C LYS A 115 -1.77 16.94 6.91
N GLY A 116 -2.92 16.63 7.52
CA GLY A 116 -4.11 17.47 7.48
C GLY A 116 -4.83 17.55 6.13
N ALA A 117 -4.34 16.86 5.09
CA ALA A 117 -5.01 16.81 3.79
C ALA A 117 -6.14 15.77 3.78
N ARG A 118 -7.01 15.87 2.78
CA ARG A 118 -8.11 14.91 2.62
C ARG A 118 -7.61 13.61 1.98
N VAL A 119 -8.17 12.48 2.39
CA VAL A 119 -7.78 11.15 1.90
C VAL A 119 -7.92 10.98 0.39
N GLU A 120 -8.90 11.64 -0.23
CA GLU A 120 -9.12 11.57 -1.68
C GLU A 120 -8.04 12.30 -2.49
N GLY A 121 -7.13 13.03 -1.83
CA GLY A 121 -5.95 13.64 -2.43
C GLY A 121 -4.69 12.78 -2.33
N GLY A 122 -4.76 11.61 -1.69
CA GLY A 122 -3.60 10.79 -1.38
C GLY A 122 -3.11 9.87 -2.51
N ILE A 123 -2.09 9.08 -2.16
CA ILE A 123 -1.48 8.02 -2.98
C ILE A 123 -1.87 6.65 -2.42
N ILE A 124 -2.42 5.79 -3.27
CA ILE A 124 -2.70 4.38 -2.98
C ILE A 124 -1.39 3.60 -2.96
N ILE A 125 -1.24 2.72 -1.97
CA ILE A 125 -0.16 1.74 -1.83
C ILE A 125 -0.80 0.35 -1.82
N ASP A 126 -0.62 -0.42 -2.90
CA ASP A 126 -1.34 -1.66 -3.15
C ASP A 126 -0.43 -2.78 -3.70
N PRO A 127 0.42 -3.37 -2.86
CA PRO A 127 1.27 -4.49 -3.27
C PRO A 127 0.50 -5.80 -3.48
N TRP A 128 -0.76 -5.90 -3.03
CA TRP A 128 -1.58 -7.10 -3.27
C TRP A 128 -1.94 -7.23 -4.76
N ARG A 129 -2.26 -6.11 -5.42
CA ARG A 129 -2.77 -6.07 -6.81
C ARG A 129 -1.90 -6.83 -7.80
N ASP A 130 -0.59 -6.67 -7.68
CA ASP A 130 0.40 -7.24 -8.59
C ASP A 130 1.26 -8.30 -7.89
N SER A 131 0.69 -9.04 -6.93
CA SER A 131 1.35 -10.16 -6.24
C SER A 131 2.74 -9.79 -5.70
N GLY A 132 2.81 -8.73 -4.89
CA GLY A 132 4.00 -8.32 -4.16
C GLY A 132 4.87 -7.31 -4.92
N GLU A 133 4.60 -7.09 -6.20
CA GLU A 133 5.07 -5.90 -6.89
C GLU A 133 4.23 -4.70 -6.47
N LEU A 134 4.89 -3.63 -6.01
CA LEU A 134 4.16 -2.46 -5.50
C LEU A 134 3.46 -1.72 -6.64
N TYR A 135 2.13 -1.72 -6.59
CA TYR A 135 1.30 -0.77 -7.32
C TYR A 135 1.09 0.50 -6.48
N PHE A 136 1.22 1.66 -7.12
CA PHE A 136 0.86 2.94 -6.53
C PHE A 136 0.29 3.91 -7.55
N SER A 137 -0.63 4.76 -7.12
CA SER A 137 -1.26 5.78 -7.95
C SER A 137 -1.98 6.82 -7.09
N LYS A 138 -2.33 7.98 -7.64
CA LYS A 138 -3.22 8.91 -6.93
C LYS A 138 -4.61 8.28 -6.81
N VAL A 139 -5.26 8.47 -5.67
CA VAL A 139 -6.62 7.93 -5.42
C VAL A 139 -7.60 8.32 -6.54
N ARG A 140 -7.52 9.55 -7.05
CA ARG A 140 -8.40 10.07 -8.11
C ARG A 140 -8.10 9.52 -9.50
N GLU A 141 -6.90 8.97 -9.70
CA GLU A 141 -6.45 8.45 -10.99
C GLU A 141 -6.70 6.94 -11.11
N ASP A 142 -6.90 6.22 -9.99
CA ASP A 142 -7.28 4.80 -9.99
C ASP A 142 -8.77 4.60 -10.31
N ARG A 143 -9.06 4.32 -11.58
CA ARG A 143 -10.43 4.09 -12.07
C ARG A 143 -10.91 2.64 -11.93
N LYS A 144 -10.06 1.72 -11.47
CA LYS A 144 -10.42 0.29 -11.38
C LYS A 144 -11.42 0.04 -10.25
N TYR A 145 -11.36 0.85 -9.20
CA TYR A 145 -12.15 0.66 -7.98
C TYR A 145 -12.81 1.97 -7.54
N GLN A 146 -13.98 1.86 -6.92
CA GLN A 146 -14.61 2.99 -6.22
C GLN A 146 -14.18 2.99 -4.75
N TRP A 147 -13.13 3.74 -4.46
CA TRP A 147 -12.53 3.79 -3.13
C TRP A 147 -13.39 4.53 -2.11
N LYS A 148 -13.59 3.92 -0.95
CA LYS A 148 -14.26 4.51 0.21
C LYS A 148 -13.31 4.54 1.39
N HIS A 149 -13.25 5.69 2.06
CA HIS A 149 -12.44 5.84 3.27
C HIS A 149 -12.97 4.97 4.41
N ARG A 150 -12.08 4.22 5.06
CA ARG A 150 -12.40 3.37 6.21
C ARG A 150 -11.92 4.00 7.53
N ALA A 151 -12.38 5.22 7.83
CA ALA A 151 -11.94 6.01 9.00
C ALA A 151 -12.10 5.27 10.35
N ASN A 152 -13.11 4.40 10.47
CA ASN A 152 -13.41 3.67 11.70
C ASN A 152 -12.86 2.23 11.71
N ARG A 153 -12.11 1.82 10.67
CA ARG A 153 -11.50 0.49 10.66
C ARG A 153 -10.26 0.53 11.54
N GLY A 154 -10.37 0.00 12.75
CA GLY A 154 -9.19 -0.35 13.52
C GLY A 154 -8.36 -1.40 12.76
N CYS A 155 -7.04 -1.35 12.91
CA CYS A 155 -6.19 -2.45 12.43
C CYS A 155 -6.65 -3.72 13.13
N LEU A 156 -7.02 -4.73 12.36
CA LEU A 156 -7.25 -6.04 12.93
C LEU A 156 -5.89 -6.48 13.45
N ARG A 157 -5.76 -6.58 14.79
CA ARG A 157 -4.51 -6.98 15.46
C ARG A 157 -3.98 -8.21 14.74
N TYR A 158 -2.72 -8.11 14.31
CA TYR A 158 -1.97 -9.19 13.67
C TYR A 158 -2.01 -10.51 14.43
#